data_AF-A0A416QYH7-F1
#
_entry.id   AF-A0A416QYH7-F1
#
_cell.length_a   1.000
_cell.length_b   1.000
_cell.length_c   1.000
_cell.angle_alpha   90.00
_cell.angle_beta   90.00
_cell.angle_gamma   90.00
#
_symmetry.space_group_name_H-M   'P 1'
#
loop_
_entity.id
_entity.type
_entity.pdbx_description
1 polymer ?
#
loop_
_entity_poly.entity_id
_entity_poly.type
_entity_poly.pdbx_seq_one_letter_code
_entity_poly.pdbx_strand_id
1 'polypeptide(L)'
;MECLQACQPYPWQQFRQELIHIHRSARREPYCYPLLEQVLRPLCPPDRMVVPVYDNKRSSLLHNTEIYAAPGGLQDLIVVPRHYTYEAPQPPLVTVEAKRPQLALSPEGQVEQYLPLKLRDREGRLNGQLEVQLQKTDFLLFTDCITWHLLQAGREPWSICLLRAQAEGWTWPESAPHPWSQEDLAFYQTLGMDVSHVGREPEAWTTLMDHLRDFLESSRQKA
;
A
#
# COMPACT_ATOMS: atom_id res chain seq x y z
N MET A 1 -25.54 5.40 18.44
CA MET A 1 -25.69 5.79 17.02
C MET A 1 -24.34 6.35 16.60
N GLU A 2 -23.37 5.45 16.45
CA GLU A 2 -22.01 5.81 16.03
C GLU A 2 -22.07 6.08 14.54
N CYS A 3 -21.67 7.29 14.16
CA CYS A 3 -21.63 7.73 12.78
C CYS A 3 -20.72 6.75 12.01
N LEU A 4 -21.30 6.04 11.05
CA LEU A 4 -20.56 5.32 10.02
C LEU A 4 -19.76 6.36 9.23
N GLN A 5 -18.62 6.81 9.76
CA GLN A 5 -17.55 7.32 8.92
C GLN A 5 -17.15 6.13 8.07
N ALA A 6 -17.70 6.03 6.87
CA ALA A 6 -17.08 5.28 5.80
C ALA A 6 -15.62 5.73 5.79
N CYS A 7 -14.71 4.84 6.20
CA CYS A 7 -13.29 5.13 6.22
C CYS A 7 -12.88 5.41 4.77
N GLN A 8 -12.81 6.69 4.41
CA GLN A 8 -12.48 7.06 3.06
C GLN A 8 -11.08 6.54 2.72
N PRO A 9 -10.87 6.03 1.50
CA PRO A 9 -9.54 5.66 1.04
C PRO A 9 -8.57 6.84 1.20
N TYR A 10 -7.31 6.52 1.43
CA TYR A 10 -6.28 7.55 1.57
C TYR A 10 -6.20 8.41 0.29
N PRO A 11 -6.21 9.75 0.37
CA PRO A 11 -6.20 10.60 -0.83
C PRO A 11 -4.88 10.50 -1.62
N TRP A 12 -4.94 10.50 -2.96
CA TRP A 12 -3.77 10.39 -3.84
C TRP A 12 -2.79 11.55 -3.62
N GLN A 13 -3.30 12.77 -3.56
CA GLN A 13 -2.43 13.95 -3.43
C GLN A 13 -1.63 13.90 -2.14
N GLN A 14 -2.29 13.50 -1.04
CA GLN A 14 -1.64 13.30 0.25
C GLN A 14 -0.62 12.15 0.16
N PHE A 15 -1.01 11.02 -0.44
CA PHE A 15 -0.12 9.86 -0.61
C PHE A 15 1.16 10.22 -1.36
N ARG A 16 1.02 10.89 -2.51
CA ARG A 16 2.14 11.36 -3.34
C ARG A 16 3.06 12.30 -2.58
N GLN A 17 2.50 13.28 -1.86
CA GLN A 17 3.27 14.27 -1.11
C GLN A 17 4.08 13.61 0.02
N GLU A 18 3.45 12.71 0.78
CA GLU A 18 4.12 11.97 1.85
C GLU A 18 5.22 11.06 1.29
N LEU A 19 4.97 10.37 0.17
CA LEU A 19 5.96 9.51 -0.48
C LEU A 19 7.19 10.31 -0.97
N ILE A 20 6.95 11.48 -1.58
CA ILE A 20 8.02 12.40 -2.00
C ILE A 20 8.80 12.91 -0.79
N HIS A 21 8.11 13.26 0.30
CA HIS A 21 8.73 13.74 1.55
C HIS A 21 9.63 12.66 2.17
N ILE A 22 9.11 11.43 2.31
CA ILE A 22 9.85 10.26 2.80
C ILE A 22 11.11 10.04 1.98
N HIS A 23 11.01 10.08 0.66
CA HIS A 23 12.13 9.82 -0.24
C HIS A 23 13.24 10.88 -0.14
N ARG A 24 12.87 12.14 0.15
CA ARG A 24 13.81 13.27 0.28
C ARG A 24 14.51 13.35 1.64
N SER A 25 14.00 12.66 2.65
CA SER A 25 14.54 12.75 4.01
C SER A 25 15.98 12.24 4.07
N ALA A 26 16.89 13.09 4.57
CA ALA A 26 18.33 12.82 4.67
C ALA A 26 18.68 11.65 5.59
N ARG A 27 17.73 11.15 6.40
CA ARG A 27 17.93 10.01 7.29
C ARG A 27 18.13 8.68 6.54
N ARG A 28 17.96 8.64 5.21
CA ARG A 28 18.17 7.49 4.29
C ARG A 28 17.45 6.17 4.64
N GLU A 29 16.84 6.11 5.82
CA GLU A 29 15.91 5.14 6.35
C GLU A 29 14.68 5.92 6.81
N PRO A 30 13.65 6.06 5.98
CA PRO A 30 12.32 5.92 6.55
C PRO A 30 11.56 4.98 5.64
N TYR A 31 11.33 3.79 6.16
CA TYR A 31 10.51 2.84 5.48
C TYR A 31 9.11 3.41 5.28
N CYS A 32 8.50 3.16 4.12
CA CYS A 32 7.16 3.62 3.82
C CYS A 32 6.07 2.95 4.69
N TYR A 33 6.45 2.24 5.75
CA TYR A 33 5.56 1.44 6.59
C TYR A 33 4.45 2.27 7.26
N PRO A 34 4.73 3.45 7.87
CA PRO A 34 3.66 4.26 8.44
C PRO A 34 2.67 4.76 7.39
N LEU A 35 3.16 5.11 6.18
CA LEU A 35 2.31 5.50 5.06
C LEU A 35 1.46 4.31 4.59
N LEU A 36 2.06 3.13 4.43
CA LEU A 36 1.35 1.90 4.06
C LEU A 36 0.29 1.52 5.10
N GLU A 37 0.59 1.64 6.38
CA GLU A 37 -0.38 1.39 7.44
C GLU A 37 -1.59 2.33 7.33
N GLN A 38 -1.36 3.62 7.09
CA GLN A 38 -2.42 4.60 6.90
C GLN A 38 -3.26 4.33 5.63
N VAL A 39 -2.64 3.81 4.57
CA VAL A 39 -3.35 3.42 3.33
C VAL A 39 -4.20 2.16 3.54
N LEU A 40 -3.65 1.15 4.22
CA LEU A 40 -4.30 -0.16 4.36
C LEU A 40 -5.39 -0.18 5.44
N ARG A 41 -5.18 0.51 6.57
CA ARG A 41 -6.11 0.50 7.70
C ARG A 41 -7.56 0.86 7.33
N PRO A 42 -7.86 1.92 6.56
CA PRO A 42 -9.24 2.25 6.17
C PRO A 42 -9.86 1.23 5.20
N LEU A 43 -9.03 0.44 4.52
CA LEU A 43 -9.48 -0.60 3.57
C LEU A 43 -9.72 -1.95 4.25
N CYS A 44 -9.29 -2.13 5.50
CA CYS A 44 -9.47 -3.39 6.20
C CYS A 44 -10.93 -3.60 6.62
N PRO A 45 -11.47 -4.82 6.41
CA PRO A 45 -12.73 -5.25 6.99
C PRO A 45 -12.78 -5.07 8.52
N PRO A 46 -13.98 -4.87 9.11
CA PRO A 46 -14.12 -4.62 10.56
C PRO A 46 -13.58 -5.73 11.47
N ASP A 47 -13.54 -6.98 10.99
CA ASP A 47 -13.04 -8.15 11.70
C ASP A 47 -11.52 -8.33 11.60
N ARG A 48 -10.81 -7.37 10.99
CA ARG A 48 -9.37 -7.42 10.73
C ARG A 48 -8.67 -6.15 11.22
N MET A 49 -7.35 -6.24 11.34
CA MET A 49 -6.50 -5.10 11.62
C MET A 49 -5.14 -5.23 10.95
N VAL A 50 -4.55 -4.08 10.62
CA VAL A 50 -3.16 -3.97 10.16
C VAL A 50 -2.27 -3.85 11.40
N VAL A 51 -1.23 -4.67 11.49
CA VAL A 51 -0.25 -4.66 12.59
C VAL A 51 1.14 -4.39 12.01
N PRO A 52 1.82 -3.32 12.45
CA PRO A 52 3.22 -3.11 12.10
C PRO A 52 4.09 -4.12 12.84
N VAL A 53 4.95 -4.83 12.11
CA VAL A 53 5.89 -5.83 12.64
C VAL A 53 7.35 -5.54 12.27
N TYR A 54 7.61 -4.44 11.58
CA TYR A 54 8.94 -4.03 11.15
C TYR A 54 9.93 -3.79 12.30
N ASP A 55 9.46 -3.38 13.48
CA ASP A 55 10.31 -3.13 14.66
C ASP A 55 10.74 -4.40 15.39
N ASN A 56 10.11 -5.54 15.09
CA ASN A 56 10.47 -6.85 15.67
C ASN A 56 11.86 -7.32 15.27
N LYS A 57 12.42 -6.71 14.22
CA LYS A 57 13.80 -6.91 13.79
C LYS A 57 14.82 -6.40 14.83
N ARG A 58 14.40 -5.55 15.78
CA ARG A 58 15.27 -4.85 16.73
C ARG A 58 15.06 -5.24 18.21
N SER A 59 13.99 -5.94 18.57
CA SER A 59 13.74 -6.37 19.95
C SER A 59 13.55 -7.88 20.05
N SER A 60 14.40 -8.54 20.83
CA SER A 60 14.40 -10.00 21.07
C SER A 60 13.22 -10.54 21.88
N LEU A 61 12.13 -9.78 22.09
CA LEU A 61 11.17 -10.08 23.17
C LEU A 61 9.68 -9.84 22.87
N LEU A 62 9.28 -9.32 21.71
CA LEU A 62 7.85 -8.99 21.50
C LEU A 62 7.02 -10.07 20.81
N HIS A 63 7.65 -11.05 20.13
CA HIS A 63 6.89 -12.04 19.36
C HIS A 63 7.56 -13.40 19.29
N ASN A 64 6.74 -14.45 19.32
CA ASN A 64 7.11 -15.72 18.74
C ASN A 64 7.04 -15.59 17.21
N THR A 65 8.16 -15.19 16.61
CA THR A 65 8.25 -14.96 15.17
C THR A 65 7.93 -16.22 14.39
N GLU A 66 8.21 -17.44 14.89
CA GLU A 66 8.03 -18.70 14.17
C GLU A 66 6.62 -18.90 13.58
N ILE A 67 5.61 -18.27 14.19
CA ILE A 67 4.19 -18.36 13.79
C ILE A 67 3.90 -17.59 12.50
N TYR A 68 4.67 -16.55 12.18
CA TYR A 68 4.41 -15.72 10.99
C TYR A 68 5.67 -15.32 10.21
N ALA A 69 6.86 -15.45 10.78
CA ALA A 69 8.17 -15.23 10.17
C ALA A 69 9.14 -16.39 10.52
N ALA A 70 9.88 -16.91 9.55
CA ALA A 70 11.02 -17.80 9.88
C ALA A 70 12.17 -16.96 10.49
N PRO A 71 13.20 -17.57 11.07
CA PRO A 71 14.53 -16.94 11.08
C PRO A 71 14.83 -16.43 9.65
N GLY A 72 14.93 -15.10 9.48
CA GLY A 72 15.09 -14.46 8.17
C GLY A 72 13.80 -14.07 7.43
N GLY A 73 12.61 -14.23 8.04
CA GLY A 73 11.34 -13.76 7.51
C GLY A 73 11.21 -12.24 7.64
N LEU A 74 11.37 -11.53 6.52
CA LEU A 74 11.13 -10.10 6.43
C LEU A 74 9.65 -9.91 6.13
N GLN A 75 8.94 -9.34 7.11
CA GLN A 75 7.60 -8.81 6.95
C GLN A 75 7.62 -7.45 7.62
N ASP A 76 6.97 -6.48 7.00
CA ASP A 76 6.97 -5.12 7.52
C ASP A 76 5.63 -4.81 8.19
N LEU A 77 4.54 -5.28 7.59
CA LEU A 77 3.21 -5.27 8.18
C LEU A 77 2.55 -6.63 7.98
N ILE A 78 1.58 -6.94 8.84
CA ILE A 78 0.69 -8.08 8.67
C ILE A 78 -0.76 -7.63 8.81
N VAL A 79 -1.67 -8.33 8.15
CA VAL A 79 -3.11 -8.22 8.39
C VAL A 79 -3.56 -9.47 9.10
N VAL A 80 -4.25 -9.30 10.22
CA VAL A 80 -4.64 -10.37 11.15
C VAL A 80 -6.09 -10.17 11.59
N PRO A 81 -6.74 -11.20 12.16
CA PRO A 81 -8.03 -11.02 12.80
C PRO A 81 -7.97 -9.97 13.91
N ARG A 82 -9.07 -9.25 14.15
CA ARG A 82 -9.13 -8.11 15.09
C ARG A 82 -8.88 -8.47 16.56
N HIS A 83 -9.00 -9.74 16.92
CA HIS A 83 -8.69 -10.25 18.25
C HIS A 83 -7.22 -10.66 18.42
N TYR A 84 -6.38 -10.46 17.39
CA TYR A 84 -4.93 -10.68 17.50
C TYR A 84 -4.33 -9.86 18.64
N THR A 85 -3.46 -10.50 19.42
CA THR A 85 -2.59 -9.82 20.37
C THR A 85 -1.17 -10.34 20.24
N TYR A 86 -0.21 -9.59 20.79
CA TYR A 86 1.20 -9.97 20.76
C TYR A 86 1.48 -11.20 21.63
N GLU A 87 0.67 -11.42 22.66
CA GLU A 87 0.75 -12.54 23.61
C GLU A 87 0.08 -13.82 23.08
N ALA A 88 -0.85 -13.68 22.14
CA ALA A 88 -1.53 -14.78 21.46
C ALA A 88 -1.40 -14.64 19.92
N PRO A 89 -0.17 -14.76 19.38
CA PRO A 89 0.08 -14.62 17.96
C PRO A 89 -0.61 -15.73 17.15
N GLN A 90 -1.06 -15.36 15.96
CA GLN A 90 -1.71 -16.26 15.01
C GLN A 90 -1.18 -15.99 13.59
N PRO A 91 -1.26 -16.98 12.68
CA PRO A 91 -0.83 -16.80 11.30
C PRO A 91 -1.56 -15.62 10.64
N PRO A 92 -0.86 -14.79 9.85
CA PRO A 92 -1.46 -13.64 9.20
C PRO A 92 -2.42 -14.06 8.10
N LEU A 93 -3.45 -13.24 7.88
CA LEU A 93 -4.34 -13.32 6.73
C LEU A 93 -3.63 -12.80 5.47
N VAL A 94 -2.86 -11.71 5.63
CA VAL A 94 -2.04 -11.09 4.59
C VAL A 94 -0.68 -10.74 5.16
N THR A 95 0.37 -11.05 4.40
CA THR A 95 1.72 -10.54 4.66
C THR A 95 1.98 -9.31 3.79
N VAL A 96 2.58 -8.26 4.35
CA VAL A 96 2.99 -7.06 3.62
C VAL A 96 4.50 -6.92 3.68
N GLU A 97 5.14 -6.94 2.52
CA GLU A 97 6.57 -6.73 2.36
C GLU A 97 6.79 -5.47 1.54
N ALA A 98 7.50 -4.50 2.11
CA ALA A 98 7.76 -3.22 1.48
C ALA A 98 9.25 -3.02 1.19
N LYS A 99 9.57 -2.66 -0.05
CA LYS A 99 10.93 -2.35 -0.48
C LYS A 99 11.13 -0.86 -0.59
N ARG A 100 12.39 -0.44 -0.51
CA ARG A 100 12.76 0.93 -0.86
C ARG A 100 12.61 1.12 -2.37
N PRO A 101 11.88 2.15 -2.82
CA PRO A 101 11.77 2.44 -4.24
C PRO A 101 13.13 2.84 -4.81
N GLN A 102 13.46 2.29 -5.98
CA GLN A 102 14.59 2.75 -6.78
C GLN A 102 14.15 3.95 -7.62
N LEU A 103 14.00 5.07 -6.92
CA LEU A 103 13.49 6.33 -7.44
C LEU A 103 14.59 7.40 -7.30
N ALA A 104 14.69 8.30 -8.29
CA ALA A 104 15.43 9.54 -8.20
C ALA A 104 14.46 10.70 -8.48
N LEU A 105 14.53 11.74 -7.64
CA LEU A 105 13.66 12.90 -7.71
C LEU A 105 14.48 14.18 -7.84
N SER A 106 13.99 15.11 -8.65
CA SER A 106 14.51 16.49 -8.70
C SER A 106 14.24 17.23 -7.38
N PRO A 107 14.88 18.39 -7.13
CA PRO A 107 14.58 19.27 -6.00
C PRO A 107 13.12 19.76 -5.94
N GLU A 108 12.39 19.73 -7.04
CA GLU A 108 10.97 20.09 -7.17
C GLU A 108 10.03 18.88 -7.03
N GLY A 109 10.55 17.67 -7.18
CA GLY A 109 9.85 16.42 -6.84
C GLY A 109 9.38 15.67 -8.07
N GLN A 110 9.90 16.08 -9.23
CA GLN A 110 9.70 15.41 -10.50
C GLN A 110 10.53 14.14 -10.54
N VAL A 111 9.99 13.11 -11.19
CA VAL A 111 10.69 11.83 -11.31
C VAL A 111 11.75 11.93 -12.40
N GLU A 112 13.01 11.80 -12.02
CA GLU A 112 14.13 11.76 -12.96
C GLU A 112 14.39 10.33 -13.42
N GLN A 113 14.33 9.38 -12.48
CA GLN A 113 14.53 7.95 -12.75
C GLN A 113 13.65 7.11 -11.85
N TYR A 114 13.13 6.02 -12.40
CA TYR A 114 12.46 4.99 -11.62
C TYR A 114 12.76 3.61 -12.22
N LEU A 115 13.19 2.67 -11.37
CA LEU A 115 13.26 1.25 -11.72
C LEU A 115 12.11 0.52 -11.02
N PRO A 116 11.08 0.06 -11.78
CA PRO A 116 9.94 -0.64 -11.20
C PRO A 116 10.33 -1.85 -10.37
N LEU A 117 9.63 -2.02 -9.25
CA LEU A 117 9.76 -3.21 -8.43
C LEU A 117 9.44 -4.44 -9.29
N LYS A 118 10.37 -5.40 -9.31
CA LYS A 118 10.22 -6.62 -10.09
C LYS A 118 9.74 -7.75 -9.20
N LEU A 119 8.67 -8.40 -9.63
CA LEU A 119 8.16 -9.58 -8.98
C LEU A 119 9.00 -10.82 -9.30
N ARG A 120 9.47 -10.92 -10.55
CA ARG A 120 10.20 -12.06 -11.09
C ARG A 120 11.67 -11.73 -11.32
N ASP A 121 12.53 -12.72 -11.16
CA ASP A 121 13.94 -12.65 -11.52
C ASP A 121 14.15 -12.62 -13.05
N ARG A 122 15.41 -12.61 -13.50
CA ARG A 122 15.73 -12.56 -14.94
C ARG A 122 15.31 -13.83 -15.68
N GLU A 123 15.20 -14.94 -14.95
CA GLU A 123 14.78 -16.24 -15.43
C GLU A 123 13.25 -16.42 -15.39
N GLY A 124 12.50 -15.39 -14.96
CA GLY A 124 11.04 -15.39 -14.90
C GLY A 124 10.46 -16.10 -13.67
N ARG A 125 11.30 -16.54 -12.73
CA ARG A 125 10.86 -17.17 -11.47
C ARG A 125 10.43 -16.10 -10.49
N LEU A 126 9.48 -16.43 -9.63
CA LEU A 126 9.12 -15.52 -8.55
C LEU A 126 10.35 -15.34 -7.66
N ASN A 127 10.56 -14.12 -7.16
CA ASN A 127 11.65 -13.89 -6.20
C ASN A 127 11.55 -14.91 -5.06
N GLY A 128 12.62 -15.69 -4.82
CA GLY A 128 12.60 -16.82 -3.87
C GLY A 128 12.19 -16.42 -2.45
N GLN A 129 12.41 -15.16 -2.04
CA GLN A 129 11.90 -14.64 -0.78
C GLN A 129 10.36 -14.62 -0.74
N LEU A 130 9.71 -14.26 -1.85
CA LEU A 130 8.25 -14.21 -1.98
C LEU A 130 7.66 -15.62 -2.08
N GLU A 131 8.34 -16.56 -2.76
CA GLU A 131 7.94 -17.97 -2.79
C GLU A 131 7.89 -18.58 -1.38
N VAL A 132 8.91 -18.30 -0.56
CA VAL A 132 8.95 -18.75 0.84
C VAL A 132 7.82 -18.13 1.67
N GLN A 133 7.48 -16.85 1.45
CA GLN A 133 6.36 -16.23 2.14
C GLN A 133 5.01 -16.83 1.72
N LEU A 134 4.82 -17.15 0.43
CA LEU A 134 3.61 -17.79 -0.07
C LEU A 134 3.42 -19.24 0.44
N GLN A 135 4.48 -19.88 0.93
CA GLN A 135 4.35 -21.15 1.64
C GLN A 135 3.66 -20.97 3.00
N LYS A 136 3.78 -19.79 3.63
CA LYS A 136 3.26 -19.50 4.98
C LYS A 136 1.91 -18.78 4.98
N THR A 137 1.68 -17.94 3.98
CA THR A 137 0.46 -17.12 3.86
C THR A 137 -0.04 -17.21 2.44
N ASP A 138 -1.36 -17.35 2.24
CA ASP A 138 -1.92 -17.41 0.89
C ASP A 138 -2.02 -16.05 0.20
N PHE A 139 -1.84 -14.95 0.95
CA PHE A 139 -1.96 -13.58 0.46
C PHE A 139 -0.72 -12.78 0.82
N LEU A 140 -0.09 -12.18 -0.19
CA LEU A 140 1.10 -11.36 -0.07
C LEU A 140 0.93 -10.06 -0.86
N LEU A 141 1.07 -8.94 -0.16
CA LEU A 141 1.22 -7.61 -0.75
C LEU A 141 2.71 -7.27 -0.81
N PHE A 142 3.23 -7.04 -2.01
CA PHE A 142 4.62 -6.69 -2.26
C PHE A 142 4.71 -5.35 -2.98
N THR A 143 5.34 -4.35 -2.36
CA THR A 143 5.30 -2.98 -2.89
C THR A 143 6.52 -2.15 -2.53
N ASP A 144 6.81 -1.12 -3.33
CA ASP A 144 7.73 -0.03 -2.97
C ASP A 144 6.99 1.31 -2.81
N CYS A 145 5.66 1.24 -2.59
CA CYS A 145 4.69 2.34 -2.63
C CYS A 145 4.49 2.99 -4.00
N ILE A 146 5.17 2.53 -5.05
CA ILE A 146 4.99 3.03 -6.41
C ILE A 146 4.45 1.91 -7.30
N THR A 147 5.14 0.79 -7.31
CA THR A 147 4.68 -0.47 -7.89
C THR A 147 4.09 -1.34 -6.78
N TRP A 148 2.95 -1.94 -7.07
CA TRP A 148 2.18 -2.76 -6.15
C TRP A 148 1.90 -4.10 -6.81
N HIS A 149 2.21 -5.18 -6.09
CA HIS A 149 1.90 -6.54 -6.50
C HIS A 149 1.02 -7.20 -5.43
N LEU A 150 -0.14 -7.70 -5.86
CA LEU A 150 -1.06 -8.47 -5.04
C LEU A 150 -0.97 -9.93 -5.47
N LEU A 151 -0.46 -10.77 -4.58
CA LEU A 151 -0.25 -12.19 -4.83
C LEU A 151 -1.22 -13.00 -4.00
N GLN A 152 -1.91 -13.92 -4.67
CA GLN A 152 -2.70 -14.96 -4.02
C GLN A 152 -2.18 -16.33 -4.46
N ALA A 153 -1.98 -17.25 -3.49
CA ALA A 153 -1.56 -18.61 -3.77
C ALA A 153 -2.50 -19.28 -4.79
N GLY A 154 -1.90 -19.90 -5.82
CA GLY A 154 -2.63 -20.55 -6.91
C GLY A 154 -3.29 -19.62 -7.93
N ARG A 155 -2.98 -18.30 -7.91
CA ARG A 155 -3.48 -17.33 -8.88
C ARG A 155 -2.36 -16.51 -9.50
N GLU A 156 -2.61 -15.97 -10.69
CA GLU A 156 -1.69 -15.02 -11.31
C GLU A 156 -1.61 -13.72 -10.49
N PRO A 157 -0.41 -13.16 -10.27
CA PRO A 157 -0.24 -11.90 -9.57
C PRO A 157 -0.91 -10.74 -10.30
N TRP A 158 -1.64 -9.91 -9.56
CA TRP A 158 -2.10 -8.61 -10.06
C TRP A 158 -1.05 -7.54 -9.75
N SER A 159 -0.80 -6.63 -10.69
CA SER A 159 0.24 -5.61 -10.54
C SER A 159 -0.19 -4.26 -11.10
N ILE A 160 0.22 -3.18 -10.45
CA ILE A 160 0.02 -1.81 -10.93
C ILE A 160 1.23 -0.93 -10.59
N CYS A 161 1.55 0.01 -11.48
CA CYS A 161 2.52 1.07 -11.24
C CYS A 161 1.79 2.41 -11.20
N LEU A 162 2.00 3.18 -10.13
CA LEU A 162 1.40 4.49 -9.93
C LEU A 162 2.11 5.60 -10.72
N LEU A 163 3.29 5.32 -11.28
CA LEU A 163 3.96 6.21 -12.23
C LEU A 163 3.59 5.86 -13.66
N ARG A 164 3.42 6.90 -14.48
CA ARG A 164 3.20 6.75 -15.93
C ARG A 164 4.53 6.83 -16.67
N ALA A 165 4.83 5.79 -17.45
CA ALA A 165 5.95 5.81 -18.38
C ALA A 165 5.65 6.78 -19.54
N GLN A 166 6.65 7.58 -19.90
CA GLN A 166 6.66 8.49 -21.05
C GLN A 166 7.90 8.23 -21.90
N ALA A 167 7.98 8.84 -23.10
CA ALA A 167 9.11 8.69 -24.01
C ALA A 167 10.46 9.03 -23.35
N GLU A 168 10.47 9.99 -22.42
CA GLU A 168 11.68 10.48 -21.74
C GLU A 168 11.68 10.23 -20.22
N GLY A 169 10.95 9.21 -19.74
CA GLY A 169 11.06 8.78 -18.34
C GLY A 169 9.73 8.46 -17.67
N TRP A 170 9.55 8.93 -16.44
CA TRP A 170 8.39 8.62 -15.60
C TRP A 170 7.76 9.91 -15.07
N THR A 171 6.45 9.89 -14.87
CA THR A 171 5.72 11.05 -14.34
C THR A 171 4.69 10.61 -13.30
N TRP A 172 4.50 11.46 -12.30
CA TRP A 172 3.34 11.36 -11.41
C TRP A 172 2.08 11.66 -12.22
N PRO A 173 1.05 10.80 -12.17
CA PRO A 173 -0.24 11.17 -12.72
C PRO A 173 -0.83 12.32 -11.89
N GLU A 174 -1.24 13.38 -12.58
CA GLU A 174 -1.91 14.52 -11.96
C GLU A 174 -3.42 14.21 -11.82
N SER A 175 -4.03 14.72 -10.76
CA SER A 175 -5.48 14.66 -10.61
C SER A 175 -6.14 15.48 -11.71
N ALA A 176 -7.12 14.90 -12.40
CA ALA A 176 -7.88 15.62 -13.42
C ALA A 176 -8.94 16.50 -12.74
N PRO A 177 -9.36 17.64 -13.30
CA PRO A 177 -10.50 18.38 -12.75
C PRO A 177 -11.74 17.49 -12.63
N HIS A 178 -12.45 17.60 -11.50
CA HIS A 178 -13.75 16.96 -11.36
C HIS A 178 -14.76 17.65 -12.30
N PRO A 179 -15.58 16.89 -13.06
CA PRO A 179 -16.46 17.44 -14.07
C PRO A 179 -17.77 17.89 -13.41
N TRP A 180 -17.67 18.87 -12.50
CA TRP A 180 -18.83 19.45 -11.84
C TRP A 180 -19.78 20.05 -12.87
N SER A 181 -21.08 19.76 -12.74
CA SER A 181 -22.09 20.51 -13.47
C SER A 181 -22.24 21.91 -12.87
N GLN A 182 -22.87 22.83 -13.62
CA GLN A 182 -23.19 24.16 -13.07
C GLN A 182 -24.15 24.07 -11.87
N GLU A 183 -25.03 23.07 -11.87
CA GLU A 183 -25.96 22.80 -10.77
C GLU A 183 -25.22 22.35 -9.51
N ASP A 184 -24.23 21.45 -9.64
CA ASP A 184 -23.39 21.02 -8.52
C ASP A 184 -22.62 22.20 -7.91
N LEU A 185 -21.98 23.02 -8.76
CA LEU A 185 -21.24 24.19 -8.31
C LEU A 185 -22.14 25.17 -7.57
N ALA A 186 -23.33 25.45 -8.12
CA ALA A 186 -24.30 26.33 -7.48
C ALA A 186 -24.77 25.76 -6.13
N PHE A 187 -25.06 24.46 -6.06
CA PHE A 187 -25.43 23.77 -4.83
C PHE A 187 -24.34 23.90 -3.75
N TYR A 188 -23.09 23.56 -4.05
CA TYR A 188 -22.01 23.66 -3.07
C TYR A 188 -21.70 25.10 -2.66
N GLN A 189 -21.83 26.06 -3.59
CA GLN A 189 -21.73 27.48 -3.26
C GLN A 189 -22.82 27.92 -2.26
N THR A 190 -24.05 27.40 -2.35
CA THR A 190 -25.10 27.69 -1.36
C THR A 190 -24.75 27.19 0.05
N LEU A 191 -23.91 26.15 0.14
CA LEU A 191 -23.39 25.62 1.40
C LEU A 191 -22.12 26.34 1.89
N GLY A 192 -21.66 27.37 1.17
CA GLY A 192 -20.41 28.08 1.47
C GLY A 192 -19.14 27.28 1.15
N MET A 193 -19.26 26.25 0.32
CA MET A 193 -18.14 25.37 -0.08
C MET A 193 -17.68 25.72 -1.50
N ASP A 194 -16.39 26.00 -1.66
CA ASP A 194 -15.76 26.02 -2.99
C ASP A 194 -15.24 24.62 -3.30
N VAL A 195 -15.82 23.96 -4.30
CA VAL A 195 -15.41 22.62 -4.75
C VAL A 195 -14.73 22.64 -6.13
N SER A 196 -14.54 23.84 -6.71
CA SER A 196 -14.00 23.99 -8.08
C SER A 196 -12.58 23.46 -8.24
N HIS A 197 -11.83 23.37 -7.13
CA HIS A 197 -10.47 22.85 -7.07
C HIS A 197 -10.40 21.35 -6.76
N VAL A 198 -11.54 20.69 -6.50
CA VAL A 198 -11.57 19.24 -6.24
C VAL A 198 -11.26 18.50 -7.54
N GLY A 199 -10.14 17.78 -7.54
CA GLY A 199 -9.76 16.89 -8.63
C GLY A 199 -10.34 15.50 -8.46
N ARG A 200 -10.49 14.78 -9.57
CA ARG A 200 -10.59 13.32 -9.58
C ARG A 200 -9.22 12.71 -9.39
N GLU A 201 -9.16 11.72 -8.50
CA GLU A 201 -7.96 10.93 -8.29
C GLU A 201 -7.57 10.19 -9.58
N PRO A 202 -6.27 9.93 -9.81
CA PRO A 202 -5.83 9.14 -10.95
C PRO A 202 -6.49 7.77 -11.01
N GLU A 203 -6.76 7.30 -12.23
CA GLU A 203 -7.33 5.98 -12.48
C GLU A 203 -6.49 4.86 -11.84
N ALA A 204 -5.17 4.97 -11.91
CA ALA A 204 -4.28 3.98 -11.28
C ALA A 204 -4.42 3.94 -9.75
N TRP A 205 -4.65 5.09 -9.11
CA TRP A 205 -4.84 5.15 -7.66
C TRP A 205 -6.18 4.55 -7.25
N THR A 206 -7.26 4.94 -7.92
CA THR A 206 -8.61 4.40 -7.67
C THR A 206 -8.65 2.88 -7.90
N THR A 207 -8.09 2.42 -9.02
CA THR A 207 -7.96 0.98 -9.33
C THR A 207 -7.18 0.24 -8.25
N LEU A 208 -6.07 0.81 -7.75
CA LEU A 208 -5.30 0.22 -6.66
C LEU A 208 -6.12 0.13 -5.37
N MET A 209 -6.82 1.20 -4.97
CA MET A 209 -7.62 1.20 -3.74
C MET A 209 -8.72 0.14 -3.78
N ASP A 210 -9.40 -0.03 -4.92
CA ASP A 210 -10.44 -1.04 -5.08
C ASP A 210 -9.86 -2.46 -5.05
N HIS A 211 -8.76 -2.72 -5.77
CA HIS A 211 -8.11 -4.02 -5.73
C HIS A 211 -7.54 -4.36 -4.35
N LEU A 212 -7.01 -3.36 -3.62
CA LEU A 212 -6.57 -3.55 -2.23
C LEU A 212 -7.74 -3.91 -1.32
N ARG A 213 -8.89 -3.23 -1.46
CA ARG A 213 -10.09 -3.55 -0.69
C ARG A 213 -10.53 -4.99 -0.93
N ASP A 214 -10.71 -5.37 -2.21
CA ASP A 214 -11.13 -6.71 -2.60
C ASP A 214 -10.14 -7.78 -2.13
N PHE A 215 -8.84 -7.50 -2.23
CA PHE A 215 -7.77 -8.38 -1.77
C PHE A 215 -7.78 -8.58 -0.26
N LEU A 216 -7.96 -7.49 0.50
CA LEU A 216 -8.07 -7.53 1.96
C LEU A 216 -9.34 -8.23 2.40
N GLU A 217 -10.49 -8.01 1.75
CA GLU A 217 -11.76 -8.70 2.02
C GLU A 217 -11.67 -10.20 1.74
N SER A 218 -11.05 -10.58 0.62
CA SER A 218 -10.92 -11.97 0.18
C SER A 218 -9.90 -12.79 0.97
N SER A 219 -8.99 -12.12 1.69
CA SER A 219 -7.95 -12.80 2.44
C SER A 219 -8.52 -13.67 3.56
N ARG A 220 -7.81 -14.74 3.89
CA ARG A 220 -8.25 -15.76 4.86
C ARG A 220 -7.02 -16.46 5.40
N GLN A 221 -7.14 -17.08 6.57
CA GLN A 221 -6.06 -17.90 7.09
C GLN A 221 -5.80 -19.06 6.11
N LYS A 222 -4.52 -19.37 5.93
CA LYS A 222 -4.12 -20.55 5.19
C LYS A 222 -4.63 -21.80 5.92
N ALA A 223 -5.26 -22.69 5.17
CA ALA A 223 -5.81 -23.95 5.69
C ALA A 223 -4.71 -24.94 6.08
#